data_AF-A0A2I2GFJ0-F1
#
_entry.id   AF-A0A2I2GFJ0-F1
#
_cell.length_a   1.000
_cell.length_b   1.000
_cell.length_c   1.000
_cell.angle_alpha   90.00
_cell.angle_beta   90.00
_cell.angle_gamma   90.00
#
_symmetry.space_group_name_H-M   'P 1'
#
loop_
_entity.id
_entity.type
_entity.pdbx_description
1 polymer ?
#
loop_
_entity_poly.entity_id
_entity_poly.type
_entity_poly.pdbx_seq_one_letter_code
_entity_poly.pdbx_strand_id
1 'polypeptide(L)'
;MPPTKTTPTPIHQLTINPIFNTLSPREQLYAHHLARSMAWHGSRIIMRQVSPESPDIVDFIMDLYHACDGNWDTLTIQCNVTSQEVVCFLEYAAAFLCNLGNYYGEGDQKFVPELSVEALERIASISSKTRDGLKRIIGPLLAVPRYYPSSEPISQEEIDMVSEVMRKHSIGPENTRIQKLVDAGKPVYQVLQASVETGLRELADGVFLIRGDHSEELSKVCTVLAKAKEYAVNKKQSQVLDCYVECFRTGSLEAFQESKKIWVTDKSARVEHLIGFVEAYRDPAGIRAEWEAMVGIADPNETARLKLFVEHSTAFIRQLPWAVEGVNDGKGPFEKDLFEAPDSQVFMVNSHLSPSHGAQLTSQYESIREACGFKNIVLANRLSANNNTSQPPWIDLSQLNHFKRTSHIVRFLTTAIHELLGHGTGKLLSETEPGVYNFDKQNPPISPLTGKAITSHYRPGQTWTSVFGKLAGTVEEYRAILISEYLMDNKELLG
;
A
#
# COMPACT_ATOMS: atom_id res chain seq x y z
N MET A 1 2.12 -31.47 -12.04
CA MET A 1 3.45 -30.99 -11.62
C MET A 1 3.42 -29.47 -11.74
N PRO A 2 3.65 -28.72 -10.64
CA PRO A 2 3.90 -27.29 -10.78
C PRO A 2 5.18 -27.12 -11.61
N PRO A 3 5.26 -26.09 -12.47
CA PRO A 3 6.45 -25.82 -13.24
C PRO A 3 7.62 -25.59 -12.27
N THR A 4 8.64 -26.45 -12.33
CA THR A 4 9.92 -26.21 -11.69
C THR A 4 10.43 -24.85 -12.14
N LYS A 5 10.47 -23.86 -11.25
CA LYS A 5 11.07 -22.54 -11.51
C LYS A 5 12.55 -22.78 -11.85
N THR A 6 12.91 -22.71 -13.12
CA THR A 6 14.30 -22.88 -13.59
C THR A 6 15.09 -21.57 -13.60
N THR A 7 14.46 -20.45 -13.20
CA THR A 7 15.10 -19.14 -13.10
C THR A 7 15.11 -18.65 -11.66
N PRO A 8 16.29 -18.29 -11.10
CA PRO A 8 16.39 -17.73 -9.76
C PRO A 8 15.58 -16.43 -9.66
N THR A 9 14.99 -16.19 -8.49
CA THR A 9 14.18 -14.98 -8.25
C THR A 9 15.09 -13.75 -8.40
N PRO A 10 14.73 -12.76 -9.25
CA PRO A 10 15.58 -11.59 -9.46
C PRO A 10 15.66 -10.75 -8.19
N ILE A 11 16.89 -10.45 -7.76
CA ILE A 11 17.17 -9.60 -6.59
C ILE A 11 17.71 -8.27 -7.10
N HIS A 12 17.05 -7.18 -6.71
CA HIS A 12 17.44 -5.82 -7.07
C HIS A 12 17.73 -4.99 -5.82
N GLN A 13 18.86 -4.29 -5.82
CA GLN A 13 19.20 -3.35 -4.75
C GLN A 13 18.60 -1.98 -5.04
N LEU A 14 17.84 -1.44 -4.09
CA LEU A 14 17.34 -0.07 -4.17
C LEU A 14 18.49 0.92 -3.91
N THR A 15 18.71 1.82 -4.86
CA THR A 15 19.72 2.87 -4.74
C THR A 15 19.12 4.08 -4.01
N ILE A 16 19.74 4.49 -2.90
CA ILE A 16 19.31 5.65 -2.09
C ILE A 16 20.48 6.52 -1.60
N ASN A 17 21.70 5.96 -1.57
CA ASN A 17 22.89 6.59 -0.98
C ASN A 17 23.16 8.03 -1.47
N PRO A 18 23.12 8.35 -2.78
CA PRO A 18 23.40 9.72 -3.24
C PRO A 18 22.45 10.76 -2.65
N ILE A 19 21.16 10.41 -2.54
CA ILE A 19 20.12 11.33 -2.08
C ILE A 19 20.11 11.42 -0.56
N PHE A 20 20.32 10.30 0.14
CA PHE A 20 20.45 10.28 1.59
C PHE A 20 21.59 11.19 2.09
N ASN A 21 22.71 11.25 1.35
CA ASN A 21 23.83 12.11 1.69
C ASN A 21 23.57 13.61 1.46
N THR A 22 22.49 13.97 0.74
CA THR A 22 22.08 15.38 0.60
C THR A 22 21.24 15.88 1.77
N LEU A 23 20.80 15.00 2.66
CA LEU A 23 20.02 15.36 3.85
C LEU A 23 20.91 16.02 4.91
N SER A 24 20.34 16.96 5.66
CA SER A 24 20.99 17.47 6.87
C SER A 24 21.08 16.37 7.94
N PRO A 25 22.02 16.46 8.91
CA PRO A 25 22.12 15.47 9.98
C PRO A 25 20.81 15.28 10.77
N ARG A 26 20.02 16.35 10.91
CA ARG A 26 18.71 16.30 11.56
C ARG A 26 17.69 15.50 10.74
N GLU A 27 17.62 15.73 9.43
CA GLU A 27 16.74 14.97 8.52
C GLU A 27 17.16 13.50 8.41
N GLN A 28 18.46 13.20 8.48
CA GLN A 28 18.96 11.82 8.51
C GLN A 28 18.51 11.09 9.78
N LEU A 29 18.57 11.74 10.94
CA LEU A 29 18.07 11.18 12.20
C LEU A 29 16.54 11.01 12.17
N TYR A 30 15.82 11.98 11.60
CA TYR A 30 14.38 11.87 11.37
C TYR A 30 14.04 10.64 10.52
N ALA A 31 14.67 10.49 9.36
CA ALA A 31 14.49 9.35 8.47
C ALA A 31 14.90 8.02 9.13
N HIS A 32 15.99 8.00 9.90
CA HIS A 32 16.46 6.81 10.63
C HIS A 32 15.44 6.32 11.65
N HIS A 33 14.93 7.22 12.50
CA HIS A 33 13.95 6.84 13.52
C HIS A 33 12.65 6.36 12.88
N LEU A 34 12.15 7.06 11.86
CA LEU A 34 10.97 6.61 11.13
C LEU A 34 11.19 5.22 10.52
N ALA A 35 12.26 5.02 9.73
CA ALA A 35 12.57 3.75 9.09
C ALA A 35 12.75 2.61 10.11
N ARG A 36 13.34 2.89 11.29
CA ARG A 36 13.49 1.92 12.37
C ARG A 36 12.15 1.53 12.99
N SER A 37 11.25 2.49 13.23
CA SER A 37 9.90 2.22 13.73
C SER A 37 9.15 1.27 12.79
N MET A 38 9.32 1.51 11.49
CA MET A 38 8.68 0.78 10.40
C MET A 38 9.25 -0.63 10.24
N ALA A 39 10.57 -0.76 10.00
CA ALA A 39 11.20 -2.01 9.61
C ALA A 39 11.13 -3.11 10.67
N TRP A 40 11.22 -2.76 11.96
CA TRP A 40 11.36 -3.74 13.04
C TRP A 40 10.09 -3.97 13.86
N HIS A 41 9.22 -2.97 13.97
CA HIS A 41 8.04 -3.08 14.83
C HIS A 41 6.76 -3.26 14.03
N GLY A 42 6.63 -2.60 12.87
CA GLY A 42 5.50 -2.78 11.96
C GLY A 42 5.48 -4.14 11.24
N SER A 43 6.64 -4.75 11.00
CA SER A 43 6.75 -6.00 10.23
C SER A 43 6.00 -7.16 10.87
N ARG A 44 6.01 -7.28 12.21
CA ARG A 44 5.25 -8.30 12.94
C ARG A 44 3.74 -8.10 12.86
N ILE A 45 3.27 -6.86 12.68
CA ILE A 45 1.85 -6.56 12.49
C ILE A 45 1.40 -7.15 11.15
N ILE A 46 2.13 -6.86 10.07
CA ILE A 46 1.87 -7.39 8.73
C ILE A 46 1.90 -8.93 8.75
N MET A 47 2.94 -9.53 9.34
CA MET A 47 3.04 -10.99 9.43
C MET A 47 1.79 -11.63 10.06
N ARG A 48 1.27 -11.05 11.14
CA ARG A 48 0.03 -11.51 11.79
C ARG A 48 -1.24 -11.24 10.97
N GLN A 49 -1.23 -10.24 10.08
CA GLN A 49 -2.31 -9.97 9.13
C GLN A 49 -2.27 -10.94 7.94
N VAL A 50 -1.08 -11.42 7.54
CA VAL A 50 -0.90 -12.38 6.44
C VAL A 50 -1.38 -13.77 6.87
N SER A 51 -0.76 -14.33 7.92
CA SER A 51 -1.05 -15.68 8.39
C SER A 51 -0.64 -15.89 9.85
N PRO A 52 -1.35 -16.75 10.61
CA PRO A 52 -1.01 -17.04 12.00
C PRO A 52 0.42 -17.55 12.19
N GLU A 53 0.97 -18.28 11.21
CA GLU A 53 2.29 -18.91 11.27
C GLU A 53 3.46 -17.99 10.86
N SER A 54 3.21 -16.86 10.18
CA SER A 54 4.27 -15.99 9.68
C SER A 54 5.22 -15.47 10.76
N PRO A 55 4.75 -15.03 11.96
CA PRO A 55 5.66 -14.61 13.02
C PRO A 55 6.62 -15.71 13.50
N ASP A 56 6.16 -16.96 13.57
CA ASP A 56 7.02 -18.09 13.95
C ASP A 56 8.02 -18.45 12.83
N ILE A 57 7.63 -18.29 11.56
CA ILE A 57 8.51 -18.53 10.41
C ILE A 57 9.67 -17.52 10.39
N VAL A 58 9.42 -16.23 10.63
CA VAL A 58 10.51 -15.24 10.69
C VAL A 58 11.47 -15.55 11.84
N ASP A 59 10.94 -15.94 13.01
CA ASP A 59 11.75 -16.27 14.16
C ASP A 59 12.63 -17.51 13.88
N PHE A 60 12.10 -18.50 13.17
CA PHE A 60 12.87 -19.65 12.68
C PHE A 60 14.00 -19.27 11.71
N ILE A 61 13.72 -18.40 10.72
CA ILE A 61 14.72 -17.93 9.75
C ILE A 61 15.85 -17.16 10.48
N MET A 62 15.50 -16.29 11.41
CA MET A 62 16.47 -15.51 12.18
C MET A 62 17.29 -16.40 13.13
N ASP A 63 16.66 -17.38 13.77
CA ASP A 63 17.36 -18.35 14.61
C ASP A 63 18.36 -19.21 13.83
N LEU A 64 18.01 -19.62 12.60
CA LEU A 64 18.94 -20.29 11.70
C LEU A 64 20.11 -19.40 11.29
N TYR A 65 19.84 -18.14 10.96
CA TYR A 65 20.88 -17.16 10.62
C TYR A 65 21.87 -16.98 11.79
N HIS A 66 21.35 -16.82 13.01
CA HIS A 66 22.17 -16.69 14.22
C HIS A 66 22.94 -17.98 14.57
N ALA A 67 22.38 -19.16 14.31
CA ALA A 67 23.08 -20.43 14.52
C ALA A 67 24.24 -20.62 13.54
N CYS A 68 24.15 -20.06 12.33
CA CYS A 68 25.18 -20.17 11.30
C CYS A 68 26.10 -18.94 11.21
N ASP A 69 25.83 -17.87 11.97
CA ASP A 69 26.46 -16.54 11.85
C ASP A 69 26.47 -16.01 10.39
N GLY A 70 25.40 -16.31 9.64
CA GLY A 70 25.29 -15.98 8.21
C GLY A 70 26.17 -16.81 7.26
N ASN A 71 26.95 -17.77 7.77
CA ASN A 71 27.71 -18.71 6.94
C ASN A 71 26.90 -19.99 6.66
N TRP A 72 26.13 -19.96 5.57
CA TRP A 72 25.24 -21.04 5.16
C TRP A 72 25.97 -22.33 4.73
N ASP A 73 27.28 -22.27 4.44
CA ASP A 73 28.08 -23.47 4.15
C ASP A 73 28.16 -24.40 5.38
N THR A 74 28.03 -23.83 6.59
CA THR A 74 27.96 -24.59 7.84
C THR A 74 26.83 -25.61 7.84
N LEU A 75 25.69 -25.29 7.22
CA LEU A 75 24.55 -26.21 7.11
C LEU A 75 24.87 -27.41 6.20
N THR A 76 25.64 -27.18 5.12
CA THR A 76 26.05 -28.28 4.24
C THR A 76 27.00 -29.25 4.94
N ILE A 77 27.91 -28.71 5.77
CA ILE A 77 28.93 -29.48 6.49
C ILE A 77 28.33 -30.22 7.69
N GLN A 78 27.46 -29.57 8.47
CA GLN A 78 26.98 -30.12 9.75
C GLN A 78 25.66 -30.88 9.64
N CYS A 79 24.79 -30.51 8.69
CA CYS A 79 23.42 -31.04 8.62
C CYS A 79 23.22 -32.05 7.47
N ASN A 80 24.30 -32.40 6.74
CA ASN A 80 24.26 -33.32 5.59
C ASN A 80 23.20 -32.91 4.55
N VAL A 81 23.13 -31.61 4.25
CA VAL A 81 22.21 -30.99 3.30
C VAL A 81 23.00 -30.60 2.04
N THR A 82 22.42 -30.80 0.87
CA THR A 82 23.06 -30.44 -0.41
C THR A 82 23.08 -28.93 -0.60
N SER A 83 24.05 -28.41 -1.36
CA SER A 83 24.11 -26.99 -1.70
C SER A 83 22.85 -26.50 -2.41
N GLN A 84 22.22 -27.35 -3.23
CA GLN A 84 20.96 -27.02 -3.90
C GLN A 84 19.80 -26.85 -2.90
N GLU A 85 19.69 -27.73 -1.90
CA GLU A 85 18.67 -27.61 -0.85
C GLU A 85 18.85 -26.32 -0.02
N VAL A 86 20.10 -25.93 0.25
CA VAL A 86 20.39 -24.64 0.91
C VAL A 86 19.96 -23.46 0.04
N VAL A 87 20.24 -23.48 -1.27
CA VAL A 87 19.80 -22.43 -2.20
C VAL A 87 18.27 -22.33 -2.23
N CYS A 88 17.55 -23.44 -2.35
CA CYS A 88 16.08 -23.45 -2.33
C CYS A 88 15.52 -22.89 -1.01
N PHE A 89 16.17 -23.17 0.13
CA PHE A 89 15.79 -22.57 1.41
C PHE A 89 16.03 -21.05 1.42
N LEU A 90 17.18 -20.60 0.93
CA LEU A 90 17.53 -19.18 0.88
C LEU A 90 16.60 -18.40 -0.06
N GLU A 91 16.20 -18.98 -1.19
CA GLU A 91 15.22 -18.38 -2.09
C GLU A 91 13.86 -18.25 -1.41
N TYR A 92 13.41 -19.29 -0.68
CA TYR A 92 12.20 -19.21 0.14
C TYR A 92 12.30 -18.13 1.21
N ALA A 93 13.40 -18.09 1.97
CA ALA A 93 13.62 -17.12 3.04
C ALA A 93 13.66 -15.69 2.49
N ALA A 94 14.32 -15.47 1.34
CA ALA A 94 14.33 -14.18 0.66
C ALA A 94 12.92 -13.75 0.21
N ALA A 95 12.16 -14.66 -0.39
CA ALA A 95 10.78 -14.39 -0.80
C ALA A 95 9.87 -14.10 0.41
N PHE A 96 10.00 -14.87 1.50
CA PHE A 96 9.27 -14.69 2.75
C PHE A 96 9.58 -13.33 3.39
N LEU A 97 10.86 -12.98 3.51
CA LEU A 97 11.27 -11.69 4.09
C LEU A 97 10.87 -10.50 3.22
N CYS A 98 10.81 -10.66 1.90
CA CYS A 98 10.35 -9.63 0.97
C CYS A 98 8.84 -9.37 1.12
N ASN A 99 8.03 -10.44 1.21
CA ASN A 99 6.56 -10.33 1.34
C ASN A 99 6.09 -10.16 2.78
N LEU A 100 6.97 -10.31 3.78
CA LEU A 100 6.66 -10.32 5.21
C LEU A 100 5.59 -11.36 5.57
N GLY A 101 5.65 -12.50 4.89
CA GLY A 101 4.68 -13.57 5.00
C GLY A 101 4.88 -14.64 3.93
N ASN A 102 4.19 -15.77 4.09
CA ASN A 102 4.24 -16.90 3.17
C ASN A 102 3.25 -16.82 1.99
N TYR A 103 2.78 -15.62 1.68
CA TYR A 103 1.88 -15.31 0.57
C TYR A 103 2.50 -14.20 -0.26
N TYR A 104 2.38 -14.30 -1.58
CA TYR A 104 2.75 -13.20 -2.44
C TYR A 104 1.80 -12.02 -2.21
N GLY A 105 2.35 -10.83 -1.98
CA GLY A 105 1.54 -9.61 -1.84
C GLY A 105 0.77 -9.25 -3.12
N GLU A 106 1.23 -9.73 -4.27
CA GLU A 106 0.49 -9.71 -5.54
C GLU A 106 -0.15 -11.08 -5.80
N GLY A 107 -1.47 -11.09 -5.89
CA GLY A 107 -2.26 -12.29 -6.22
C GLY A 107 -2.57 -13.21 -5.04
N ASP A 108 -2.10 -12.91 -3.82
CA ASP A 108 -2.41 -13.61 -2.56
C ASP A 108 -2.25 -15.15 -2.66
N GLN A 109 -1.29 -15.60 -3.46
CA GLN A 109 -0.99 -17.02 -3.60
C GLN A 109 0.03 -17.45 -2.54
N LYS A 110 -0.28 -18.52 -1.80
CA LYS A 110 0.65 -19.14 -0.86
C LYS A 110 1.84 -19.72 -1.62
N PHE A 111 3.05 -19.49 -1.13
CA PHE A 111 4.25 -20.17 -1.60
C PHE A 111 4.90 -20.98 -0.49
N VAL A 112 5.40 -22.16 -0.85
CA VAL A 112 6.03 -23.12 0.07
C VAL A 112 7.48 -23.34 -0.35
N PRO A 113 8.37 -23.71 0.58
CA PRO A 113 9.74 -24.07 0.23
C PRO A 113 9.74 -25.24 -0.76
N GLU A 114 10.57 -25.18 -1.81
CA GLU A 114 10.79 -26.30 -2.75
C GLU A 114 11.73 -27.36 -2.14
N LEU A 115 11.39 -27.82 -0.93
CA LEU A 115 12.19 -28.73 -0.13
C LEU A 115 11.32 -29.85 0.44
N SER A 116 11.91 -31.03 0.61
CA SER A 116 11.26 -32.10 1.36
C SER A 116 11.22 -31.76 2.85
N VAL A 117 10.23 -32.31 3.55
CA VAL A 117 10.07 -32.14 5.00
C VAL A 117 11.32 -32.62 5.73
N GLU A 118 11.91 -33.73 5.28
CA GLU A 118 13.13 -34.31 5.84
C GLU A 118 14.37 -33.42 5.61
N ALA A 119 14.41 -32.66 4.51
CA ALA A 119 15.47 -31.67 4.27
C ALA A 119 15.34 -30.48 5.24
N LEU A 120 14.12 -30.00 5.48
CA LEU A 120 13.87 -28.93 6.47
C LEU A 120 14.20 -29.38 7.90
N GLU A 121 13.86 -30.63 8.27
CA GLU A 121 14.23 -31.20 9.57
C GLU A 121 15.75 -31.32 9.75
N ARG A 122 16.47 -31.70 8.69
CA ARG A 122 17.94 -31.70 8.69
C ARG A 122 18.50 -30.29 8.90
N ILE A 123 18.02 -29.29 8.16
CA ILE A 123 18.46 -27.88 8.34
C ILE A 123 18.19 -27.40 9.77
N ALA A 124 17.01 -27.70 10.31
CA ALA A 124 16.64 -27.29 11.66
C ALA A 124 17.45 -28.01 12.76
N SER A 125 18.17 -29.09 12.45
CA SER A 125 18.90 -29.89 13.44
C SER A 125 20.14 -29.19 14.04
N ILE A 126 20.56 -28.05 13.48
CA ILE A 126 21.73 -27.28 13.94
C ILE A 126 21.61 -26.79 15.39
N SER A 127 20.40 -26.51 15.87
CA SER A 127 20.14 -26.03 17.24
C SER A 127 18.84 -26.62 17.81
N SER A 128 18.76 -26.74 19.14
CA SER A 128 17.51 -27.13 19.81
C SER A 128 16.40 -26.10 19.55
N LYS A 129 16.75 -24.81 19.50
CA LYS A 129 15.81 -23.71 19.27
C LYS A 129 15.16 -23.78 17.88
N THR A 130 15.95 -24.08 16.85
CA THR A 130 15.48 -24.22 15.47
C THR A 130 14.61 -25.47 15.29
N ARG A 131 14.92 -26.57 15.99
CA ARG A 131 14.06 -27.79 16.01
C ARG A 131 12.68 -27.52 16.61
N ASP A 132 12.62 -26.81 17.72
CA ASP A 132 11.35 -26.49 18.37
C ASP A 132 10.54 -25.45 17.59
N GLY A 133 11.22 -24.50 16.94
CA GLY A 133 10.61 -23.59 15.96
C GLY A 133 9.99 -24.35 14.79
N LEU A 134 10.73 -25.27 14.17
CA LEU A 134 10.24 -26.06 13.04
C LEU A 134 8.98 -26.86 13.40
N LYS A 135 8.92 -27.49 14.57
CA LYS A 135 7.74 -28.25 15.01
C LYS A 135 6.46 -27.41 15.08
N ARG A 136 6.57 -26.12 15.42
CA ARG A 136 5.42 -25.20 15.48
C ARG A 136 4.94 -24.81 14.09
N ILE A 137 5.84 -24.68 13.12
CA ILE A 137 5.53 -24.17 11.78
C ILE A 137 5.22 -25.26 10.76
N ILE A 138 5.73 -26.49 10.90
CA ILE A 138 5.74 -27.48 9.80
C ILE A 138 4.34 -27.88 9.31
N GLY A 139 3.36 -27.95 10.20
CA GLY A 139 1.96 -28.20 9.85
C GLY A 139 1.32 -26.99 9.13
N PRO A 140 1.25 -25.81 9.79
CA PRO A 140 0.70 -24.60 9.19
C PRO A 140 1.36 -24.16 7.87
N LEU A 141 2.68 -24.38 7.74
CA LEU A 141 3.45 -24.07 6.53
C LEU A 141 2.89 -24.77 5.29
N LEU A 142 2.35 -25.99 5.47
CA LEU A 142 1.78 -26.82 4.39
C LEU A 142 0.25 -26.76 4.31
N ALA A 143 -0.41 -26.08 5.24
CA ALA A 143 -1.87 -25.99 5.32
C ALA A 143 -2.48 -24.93 4.38
N VAL A 144 -3.78 -25.07 4.12
CA VAL A 144 -4.61 -24.17 3.28
C VAL A 144 -4.99 -22.89 4.06
N PRO A 145 -5.13 -21.71 3.42
CA PRO A 145 -5.20 -20.40 4.08
C PRO A 145 -6.43 -20.17 4.98
N ARG A 146 -6.28 -19.30 6.01
CA ARG A 146 -7.38 -18.57 6.66
C ARG A 146 -6.93 -17.13 6.95
N TYR A 147 -7.64 -16.15 6.39
CA TYR A 147 -7.40 -14.72 6.62
C TYR A 147 -7.89 -14.26 8.00
N TYR A 148 -9.01 -14.80 8.47
CA TYR A 148 -9.56 -14.49 9.78
C TYR A 148 -8.97 -15.39 10.88
N PRO A 149 -8.64 -14.84 12.07
CA PRO A 149 -8.05 -15.59 13.18
C PRO A 149 -9.05 -16.54 13.89
N SER A 150 -10.17 -16.89 13.25
CA SER A 150 -11.24 -17.69 13.83
C SER A 150 -11.09 -19.19 13.56
N SER A 151 -11.45 -19.99 14.56
CA SER A 151 -11.59 -21.45 14.43
C SER A 151 -12.74 -21.83 13.50
N GLU A 152 -13.75 -20.96 13.38
CA GLU A 152 -14.92 -21.12 12.52
C GLU A 152 -14.91 -20.12 11.35
N PRO A 153 -15.37 -20.50 10.14
CA PRO A 153 -15.53 -19.55 9.04
C PRO A 153 -16.59 -18.48 9.39
N ILE A 154 -16.32 -17.25 8.97
CA ILE A 154 -17.23 -16.10 9.12
C ILE A 154 -17.84 -15.81 7.75
N SER A 155 -19.17 -15.65 7.69
CA SER A 155 -19.85 -15.32 6.44
C SER A 155 -19.83 -13.81 6.16
N GLN A 156 -20.07 -13.41 4.91
CA GLN A 156 -20.19 -11.98 4.56
C GLN A 156 -21.33 -11.29 5.32
N GLU A 157 -22.46 -11.97 5.51
CA GLU A 157 -23.61 -11.43 6.26
C GLU A 157 -23.25 -11.14 7.73
N GLU A 158 -22.42 -11.99 8.34
CA GLU A 158 -21.92 -11.79 9.70
C GLU A 158 -20.95 -10.60 9.76
N ILE A 159 -20.09 -10.45 8.75
CA ILE A 159 -19.18 -9.29 8.63
C ILE A 159 -19.98 -8.00 8.49
N ASP A 160 -21.02 -7.99 7.66
CA ASP A 160 -21.87 -6.81 7.44
C ASP A 160 -22.63 -6.44 8.71
N MET A 161 -23.14 -7.43 9.46
CA MET A 161 -23.79 -7.22 10.76
C MET A 161 -22.85 -6.58 11.78
N VAL A 162 -21.63 -7.12 11.94
CA VAL A 162 -20.64 -6.57 12.86
C VAL A 162 -20.23 -5.15 12.42
N SER A 163 -20.08 -4.92 11.12
CA SER A 163 -19.71 -3.61 10.57
C SER A 163 -20.79 -2.55 10.85
N GLU A 164 -22.07 -2.91 10.76
CA GLU A 164 -23.17 -2.00 11.11
C GLU A 164 -23.21 -1.69 12.61
N VAL A 165 -22.91 -2.67 13.48
CA VAL A 165 -22.75 -2.43 14.93
C VAL A 165 -21.59 -1.47 15.18
N MET A 166 -20.42 -1.71 14.57
CA MET A 166 -19.26 -0.83 14.71
C MET A 166 -19.56 0.61 14.27
N ARG A 167 -20.26 0.78 13.14
CA ARG A 167 -20.67 2.08 12.61
C ARG A 167 -21.54 2.87 13.59
N LYS A 168 -22.48 2.22 14.28
CA LYS A 168 -23.33 2.86 15.31
C LYS A 168 -22.53 3.38 16.51
N HIS A 169 -21.35 2.81 16.76
CA HIS A 169 -20.45 3.20 17.83
C HIS A 169 -19.28 4.07 17.34
N SER A 170 -19.31 4.55 16.10
CA SER A 170 -18.22 5.34 15.48
C SER A 170 -16.87 4.63 15.50
N ILE A 171 -16.87 3.31 15.29
CA ILE A 171 -15.65 2.51 15.18
C ILE A 171 -15.45 2.18 13.70
N GLY A 172 -14.33 2.59 13.14
CA GLY A 172 -13.98 2.25 11.76
C GLY A 172 -13.42 0.83 11.62
N PRO A 173 -13.63 0.18 10.46
CA PRO A 173 -13.14 -1.17 10.21
C PRO A 173 -11.62 -1.26 9.98
N GLU A 174 -10.97 -0.16 9.59
CA GLU A 174 -9.62 -0.17 8.99
C GLU A 174 -8.55 -0.76 9.91
N ASN A 175 -8.60 -0.46 11.21
CA ASN A 175 -7.63 -0.95 12.21
C ASN A 175 -8.19 -2.09 13.07
N THR A 176 -9.09 -2.90 12.51
CA THR A 176 -9.78 -3.98 13.26
C THR A 176 -9.65 -5.36 12.61
N ARG A 177 -9.76 -6.40 13.43
CA ARG A 177 -9.95 -7.80 13.00
C ARG A 177 -11.20 -8.37 13.66
N ILE A 178 -11.84 -9.36 13.03
CA ILE A 178 -12.99 -10.06 13.61
C ILE A 178 -12.60 -11.49 13.94
N GLN A 179 -12.96 -11.94 15.13
CA GLN A 179 -12.95 -13.33 15.53
C GLN A 179 -14.35 -13.76 15.91
N LYS A 180 -14.79 -14.90 15.36
CA LYS A 180 -16.03 -15.58 15.74
C LYS A 180 -15.72 -16.71 16.71
N LEU A 181 -16.44 -16.73 17.83
CA LEU A 181 -16.40 -17.75 18.86
C LEU A 181 -17.81 -18.31 19.08
N VAL A 182 -17.91 -19.49 19.69
CA VAL A 182 -19.19 -20.07 20.10
C VAL A 182 -19.20 -20.18 21.61
N ASP A 183 -20.05 -19.39 22.26
CA ASP A 183 -20.25 -19.43 23.71
C ASP A 183 -21.65 -19.97 24.01
N ALA A 184 -21.71 -21.04 24.81
CA ALA A 184 -22.96 -21.74 25.15
C ALA A 184 -23.89 -22.05 23.94
N GLY A 185 -23.33 -22.35 22.78
CA GLY A 185 -24.07 -22.65 21.54
C GLY A 185 -24.56 -21.42 20.76
N LYS A 186 -24.20 -20.21 21.18
CA LYS A 186 -24.49 -18.95 20.48
C LYS A 186 -23.21 -18.36 19.86
N PRO A 187 -23.29 -17.78 18.65
CA PRO A 187 -22.16 -17.08 18.06
C PRO A 187 -21.87 -15.79 18.84
N VAL A 188 -20.61 -15.59 19.20
CA VAL A 188 -20.08 -14.37 19.81
C VAL A 188 -18.99 -13.81 18.90
N TYR A 189 -19.03 -12.51 18.64
CA TYR A 189 -18.10 -11.81 17.76
C TYR A 189 -17.20 -10.90 18.58
N GLN A 190 -15.89 -11.04 18.40
CA GLN A 190 -14.88 -10.17 19.00
C GLN A 190 -14.26 -9.30 17.90
N VAL A 191 -14.43 -7.99 18.04
CA VAL A 191 -13.78 -6.97 17.23
C VAL A 191 -12.48 -6.59 17.92
N LEU A 192 -11.37 -7.11 17.40
CA LEU A 192 -10.02 -6.82 17.89
C LEU A 192 -9.57 -5.48 17.29
N GLN A 193 -9.41 -4.45 18.11
CA GLN A 193 -8.96 -3.13 17.69
C GLN A 193 -7.47 -2.94 17.99
N ALA A 194 -6.71 -2.59 16.95
CA ALA A 194 -5.28 -2.32 17.06
C ALA A 194 -5.02 -1.08 17.94
N SER A 195 -4.38 -1.30 19.08
CA SER A 195 -4.13 -0.26 20.09
C SER A 195 -3.11 -0.72 21.13
N VAL A 196 -2.38 0.22 21.73
CA VAL A 196 -1.52 -0.06 22.90
C VAL A 196 -2.37 -0.28 24.15
N GLU A 197 -3.40 0.54 24.32
CA GLU A 197 -4.32 0.40 25.45
C GLU A 197 -5.14 -0.87 25.32
N THR A 198 -5.37 -1.53 26.45
CA THR A 198 -6.20 -2.74 26.51
C THR A 198 -7.57 -2.41 27.10
N GLY A 199 -8.59 -3.14 26.70
CA GLY A 199 -9.93 -2.94 27.22
C GLY A 199 -10.96 -3.85 26.55
N LEU A 200 -12.00 -4.18 27.30
CA LEU A 200 -13.14 -4.96 26.82
C LEU A 200 -14.40 -4.09 26.94
N ARG A 201 -15.17 -3.99 25.86
CA ARG A 201 -16.45 -3.27 25.85
C ARG A 201 -17.45 -4.01 24.99
N GLU A 202 -18.63 -4.29 25.55
CA GLU A 202 -19.75 -4.80 24.76
C GLU A 202 -20.35 -3.67 23.91
N LEU A 203 -20.54 -3.93 22.61
CA LEU A 203 -21.14 -2.99 21.67
C LEU A 203 -22.62 -3.32 21.44
N ALA A 204 -22.93 -4.61 21.30
CA ALA A 204 -24.28 -5.15 21.15
C ALA A 204 -24.32 -6.57 21.70
N ASP A 205 -25.52 -7.15 21.79
CA ASP A 205 -25.70 -8.54 22.25
C ASP A 205 -24.84 -9.50 21.40
N GLY A 206 -23.85 -10.11 22.05
CA GLY A 206 -22.90 -11.03 21.41
C GLY A 206 -21.81 -10.37 20.55
N VAL A 207 -21.62 -9.04 20.59
CA VAL A 207 -20.56 -8.31 19.88
C VAL A 207 -19.70 -7.50 20.86
N PHE A 208 -18.44 -7.87 21.00
CA PHE A 208 -17.49 -7.27 21.95
C PHE A 208 -16.33 -6.59 21.22
N LEU A 209 -16.02 -5.35 21.60
CA LEU A 209 -14.78 -4.66 21.25
C LEU A 209 -13.68 -5.05 22.23
N ILE A 210 -12.56 -5.52 21.71
CA ILE A 210 -11.34 -5.83 22.46
C ILE A 210 -10.21 -4.95 21.94
N ARG A 211 -9.74 -4.04 22.79
CA ARG A 211 -8.54 -3.24 22.54
C ARG A 211 -7.29 -3.96 23.00
N GLY A 212 -6.14 -3.60 22.43
CA GLY A 212 -4.85 -4.19 22.76
C GLY A 212 -4.26 -5.06 21.65
N ASP A 213 -4.91 -5.13 20.48
CA ASP A 213 -4.36 -5.91 19.37
C ASP A 213 -3.05 -5.27 18.89
N HIS A 214 -2.00 -6.08 18.75
CA HIS A 214 -0.63 -5.64 18.49
C HIS A 214 -0.04 -4.64 19.50
N SER A 215 -0.53 -4.62 20.75
CA SER A 215 -0.12 -3.64 21.77
C SER A 215 1.39 -3.56 22.01
N GLU A 216 2.10 -4.68 22.02
CA GLU A 216 3.56 -4.70 22.22
C GLU A 216 4.29 -4.01 21.07
N GLU A 217 3.95 -4.35 19.82
CA GLU A 217 4.53 -3.75 18.62
C GLU A 217 4.19 -2.27 18.53
N LEU A 218 2.92 -1.91 18.72
CA LEU A 218 2.45 -0.53 18.65
C LEU A 218 3.08 0.34 19.74
N SER A 219 3.34 -0.20 20.94
CA SER A 219 4.03 0.53 22.01
C SER A 219 5.47 0.91 21.60
N LYS A 220 6.17 -0.02 20.94
CA LYS A 220 7.50 0.23 20.38
C LYS A 220 7.42 1.24 19.24
N VAL A 221 6.43 1.14 18.35
CA VAL A 221 6.18 2.14 17.30
C VAL A 221 5.98 3.53 17.90
N CYS A 222 5.08 3.69 18.88
CA CYS A 222 4.83 4.96 19.57
C CYS A 222 6.11 5.54 20.19
N THR A 223 6.93 4.71 20.84
CA THR A 223 8.21 5.13 21.43
C THR A 223 9.17 5.71 20.38
N VAL A 224 9.25 5.06 19.21
CA VAL A 224 10.15 5.52 18.15
C VAL A 224 9.59 6.76 17.44
N LEU A 225 8.27 6.84 17.23
CA LEU A 225 7.62 8.04 16.68
C LEU A 225 7.82 9.25 17.59
N ALA A 226 7.72 9.07 18.91
CA ALA A 226 8.01 10.12 19.88
C ALA A 226 9.47 10.61 19.78
N LYS A 227 10.43 9.72 19.54
CA LYS A 227 11.84 10.11 19.27
C LYS A 227 12.00 10.80 17.92
N ALA A 228 11.34 10.30 16.87
CA ALA A 228 11.38 10.94 15.55
C ALA A 228 10.87 12.39 15.62
N LYS A 229 9.86 12.66 16.45
CA LYS A 229 9.29 13.99 16.68
C LYS A 229 10.35 15.02 17.10
N GLU A 230 11.35 14.64 17.90
CA GLU A 230 12.43 15.53 18.34
C GLU A 230 13.26 16.08 17.14
N TYR A 231 13.30 15.31 16.04
CA TYR A 231 14.03 15.65 14.82
C TYR A 231 13.14 16.23 13.72
N ALA A 232 11.82 16.34 13.93
CA ALA A 232 10.90 16.93 12.96
C ALA A 232 11.38 18.32 12.53
N VAL A 233 11.27 18.62 11.23
CA VAL A 233 11.82 19.84 10.63
C VAL A 233 10.80 20.97 10.68
N ASN A 234 9.51 20.65 10.68
CA ASN A 234 8.43 21.63 10.76
C ASN A 234 7.35 21.22 11.78
N LYS A 235 6.49 22.19 12.15
CA LYS A 235 5.41 21.98 13.13
C LYS A 235 4.37 20.95 12.64
N LYS A 236 4.09 20.91 11.33
CA LYS A 236 3.10 19.99 10.75
C LYS A 236 3.55 18.54 10.90
N GLN A 237 4.81 18.21 10.59
CA GLN A 237 5.41 16.90 10.83
C GLN A 237 5.28 16.48 12.29
N SER A 238 5.64 17.37 13.22
CA SER A 238 5.48 17.10 14.65
C SER A 238 4.02 16.80 15.03
N GLN A 239 3.05 17.52 14.45
CA GLN A 239 1.63 17.30 14.71
C GLN A 239 1.13 15.98 14.11
N VAL A 240 1.58 15.62 12.90
CA VAL A 240 1.26 14.33 12.28
C VAL A 240 1.74 13.17 13.16
N LEU A 241 2.96 13.27 13.70
CA LEU A 241 3.49 12.25 14.61
C LEU A 241 2.71 12.16 15.92
N ASP A 242 2.25 13.28 16.47
CA ASP A 242 1.38 13.29 17.66
C ASP A 242 0.05 12.58 17.38
N CYS A 243 -0.57 12.85 16.23
CA CYS A 243 -1.79 12.16 15.81
C CYS A 243 -1.56 10.66 15.59
N TYR A 244 -0.43 10.24 15.01
CA TYR A 244 -0.10 8.82 14.89
C TYR A 244 0.09 8.15 16.25
N VAL A 245 0.81 8.78 17.18
CA VAL A 245 0.97 8.25 18.54
C VAL A 245 -0.39 8.11 19.22
N GLU A 246 -1.28 9.10 19.08
CA GLU A 246 -2.63 9.02 19.66
C GLU A 246 -3.48 7.91 19.03
N CYS A 247 -3.47 7.80 17.71
CA CYS A 247 -4.13 6.73 16.96
C CYS A 247 -3.64 5.36 17.42
N PHE A 248 -2.34 5.12 17.47
CA PHE A 248 -1.79 3.81 17.83
C PHE A 248 -1.92 3.50 19.33
N ARG A 249 -1.92 4.52 20.18
CA ARG A 249 -2.18 4.35 21.62
C ARG A 249 -3.61 3.91 21.89
N THR A 250 -4.59 4.63 21.32
CA THR A 250 -6.02 4.50 21.67
C THR A 250 -6.85 3.66 20.70
N GLY A 251 -6.36 3.48 19.47
CA GLY A 251 -7.12 2.92 18.35
C GLY A 251 -8.03 3.92 17.63
N SER A 252 -7.94 5.24 17.91
CA SER A 252 -8.82 6.25 17.32
C SER A 252 -8.56 6.47 15.82
N LEU A 253 -9.59 6.24 15.03
CA LEU A 253 -9.58 6.53 13.60
C LEU A 253 -9.60 8.04 13.33
N GLU A 254 -10.28 8.81 14.18
CA GLU A 254 -10.35 10.27 14.06
C GLU A 254 -8.95 10.89 14.16
N ALA A 255 -8.12 10.40 15.10
CA ALA A 255 -6.73 10.80 15.20
C ALA A 255 -5.94 10.44 13.92
N PHE A 256 -6.20 9.28 13.32
CA PHE A 256 -5.58 8.90 12.05
C PHE A 256 -6.01 9.82 10.91
N GLN A 257 -7.31 10.10 10.76
CA GLN A 257 -7.82 11.01 9.73
C GLN A 257 -7.28 12.42 9.90
N GLU A 258 -7.19 12.92 11.13
CA GLU A 258 -6.59 14.23 11.41
C GLU A 258 -5.11 14.28 11.01
N SER A 259 -4.36 13.19 11.27
CA SER A 259 -2.98 13.06 10.77
C SER A 259 -2.90 13.21 9.25
N LYS A 260 -3.85 12.62 8.52
CA LYS A 260 -3.89 12.70 7.05
C LYS A 260 -4.21 14.10 6.56
N LYS A 261 -5.17 14.79 7.17
CA LYS A 261 -5.46 16.20 6.85
C LYS A 261 -4.23 17.09 7.03
N ILE A 262 -3.51 16.94 8.14
CA ILE A 262 -2.30 17.73 8.38
C ILE A 262 -1.22 17.35 7.36
N TRP A 263 -1.03 16.06 7.13
CA TRP A 263 -0.03 15.51 6.21
C TRP A 263 -0.22 15.99 4.77
N VAL A 264 -1.43 15.97 4.22
CA VAL A 264 -1.68 16.45 2.84
C VAL A 264 -1.35 17.93 2.67
N THR A 265 -1.49 18.73 3.73
CA THR A 265 -1.15 20.16 3.68
C THR A 265 0.34 20.47 3.88
N ASP A 266 1.19 19.50 4.24
CA ASP A 266 2.63 19.71 4.34
C ASP A 266 3.32 19.55 2.98
N LYS A 267 3.44 20.66 2.26
CA LYS A 267 4.06 20.72 0.92
C LYS A 267 5.59 20.83 0.94
N SER A 268 6.20 20.93 2.12
CA SER A 268 7.60 21.32 2.29
C SER A 268 8.54 20.19 2.72
N ALA A 269 8.00 19.00 2.96
CA ALA A 269 8.72 17.89 3.55
C ALA A 269 9.76 17.29 2.57
N ARG A 270 11.05 17.39 2.90
CA ARG A 270 12.12 16.65 2.20
C ARG A 270 12.13 15.15 2.54
N VAL A 271 11.72 14.81 3.76
CA VAL A 271 11.53 13.42 4.21
C VAL A 271 10.04 13.23 4.43
N GLU A 272 9.44 12.40 3.58
CA GLU A 272 8.02 12.08 3.59
C GLU A 272 7.80 10.72 4.22
N HIS A 273 6.64 10.54 4.84
CA HIS A 273 6.29 9.26 5.43
C HIS A 273 4.80 8.96 5.44
N LEU A 274 4.48 7.68 5.29
CA LEU A 274 3.14 7.12 5.51
C LEU A 274 3.27 5.96 6.49
N ILE A 275 2.51 5.96 7.58
CA ILE A 275 2.53 4.89 8.59
C ILE A 275 1.10 4.66 9.04
N GLY A 276 0.65 3.40 9.10
CA GLY A 276 -0.59 3.01 9.74
C GLY A 276 -1.33 1.92 8.98
N PHE A 277 -2.62 1.76 9.26
CA PHE A 277 -3.50 0.84 8.53
C PHE A 277 -4.07 1.60 7.33
N VAL A 278 -3.53 1.33 6.13
CA VAL A 278 -3.79 2.16 4.94
C VAL A 278 -4.69 1.44 3.93
N GLU A 279 -4.20 0.35 3.33
CA GLU A 279 -4.84 -0.27 2.18
C GLU A 279 -5.62 -1.53 2.53
N ALA A 280 -6.83 -1.69 1.99
CA ALA A 280 -7.71 -2.83 2.31
C ALA A 280 -7.69 -3.96 1.26
N TYR A 281 -6.69 -4.00 0.38
CA TYR A 281 -6.66 -4.92 -0.78
C TYR A 281 -6.71 -6.40 -0.41
N ARG A 282 -6.12 -6.78 0.73
CA ARG A 282 -6.02 -8.18 1.16
C ARG A 282 -7.21 -8.66 1.98
N ASP A 283 -8.04 -7.74 2.48
CA ASP A 283 -9.26 -8.12 3.19
C ASP A 283 -10.26 -8.70 2.19
N PRO A 284 -10.75 -9.94 2.37
CA PRO A 284 -11.80 -10.48 1.52
C PRO A 284 -13.06 -9.62 1.49
N ALA A 285 -13.33 -8.86 2.56
CA ALA A 285 -14.44 -7.91 2.62
C ALA A 285 -14.07 -6.50 2.11
N GLY A 286 -12.78 -6.21 1.89
CA GLY A 286 -12.27 -4.95 1.36
C GLY A 286 -12.43 -3.73 2.28
N ILE A 287 -12.59 -3.93 3.60
CA ILE A 287 -12.84 -2.84 4.56
C ILE A 287 -11.79 -2.74 5.67
N ARG A 288 -11.00 -3.78 5.92
CA ARG A 288 -9.91 -3.82 6.90
C ARG A 288 -8.60 -3.54 6.20
N ALA A 289 -7.84 -2.60 6.74
CA ALA A 289 -6.61 -2.17 6.13
C ALA A 289 -5.41 -2.96 6.67
N GLU A 290 -4.46 -3.22 5.78
CA GLU A 290 -3.15 -3.77 6.11
C GLU A 290 -2.26 -2.66 6.69
N TRP A 291 -1.40 -3.04 7.63
CA TRP A 291 -0.38 -2.13 8.12
C TRP A 291 0.62 -1.83 7.00
N GLU A 292 0.83 -0.55 6.72
CA GLU A 292 1.82 -0.07 5.77
C GLU A 292 2.72 0.99 6.42
N ALA A 293 3.97 0.99 5.97
CA ALA A 293 4.94 1.96 6.40
C ALA A 293 5.92 2.33 5.27
N MET A 294 6.12 3.62 5.04
CA MET A 294 6.97 4.17 3.98
C MET A 294 7.73 5.39 4.47
N VAL A 295 9.05 5.45 4.21
CA VAL A 295 9.86 6.68 4.24
C VAL A 295 10.39 6.95 2.84
N GLY A 296 10.05 8.12 2.30
CA GLY A 296 10.55 8.62 1.03
C GLY A 296 11.43 9.84 1.25
N ILE A 297 12.51 9.96 0.48
CA ILE A 297 13.31 11.19 0.44
C ILE A 297 13.07 11.86 -0.91
N ALA A 298 12.65 13.12 -0.88
CA ALA A 298 12.35 13.87 -2.09
C ALA A 298 13.62 14.01 -2.93
N ASP A 299 13.53 13.68 -4.22
CA ASP A 299 14.56 14.00 -5.19
C ASP A 299 14.26 15.40 -5.75
N PRO A 300 15.07 16.43 -5.46
CA PRO A 300 14.79 17.79 -5.93
C PRO A 300 14.81 17.92 -7.45
N ASN A 301 15.62 17.12 -8.15
CA ASN A 301 15.76 17.21 -9.60
C ASN A 301 14.54 16.57 -10.29
N GLU A 302 14.17 15.35 -9.89
CA GLU A 302 13.00 14.69 -10.45
C GLU A 302 11.70 15.39 -10.03
N THR A 303 11.64 15.93 -8.81
CA THR A 303 10.51 16.75 -8.36
C THR A 303 10.42 18.05 -9.16
N ALA A 304 11.53 18.70 -9.52
CA ALA A 304 11.50 19.89 -10.36
C ALA A 304 10.97 19.59 -11.78
N ARG A 305 11.33 18.45 -12.36
CA ARG A 305 10.77 18.00 -13.64
C ARG A 305 9.26 17.74 -13.55
N LEU A 306 8.82 17.07 -12.48
CA LEU A 306 7.40 16.81 -12.27
C LEU A 306 6.61 18.12 -12.04
N LYS A 307 7.21 19.10 -11.36
CA LYS A 307 6.63 20.44 -11.21
C LYS A 307 6.48 21.16 -12.54
N LEU A 308 7.47 21.09 -13.42
CA LEU A 308 7.36 21.64 -14.77
C LEU A 308 6.20 20.98 -15.53
N PHE A 309 6.09 19.66 -15.46
CA PHE A 309 4.96 18.93 -16.05
C PHE A 309 3.60 19.38 -15.50
N VAL A 310 3.52 19.58 -14.17
CA VAL A 310 2.35 20.14 -13.49
C VAL A 310 2.03 21.56 -13.97
N GLU A 311 3.01 22.43 -14.10
CA GLU A 311 2.82 23.81 -14.58
C GLU A 311 2.27 23.86 -16.02
N HIS A 312 2.66 22.89 -16.85
CA HIS A 312 2.16 22.76 -18.22
C HIS A 312 0.90 21.88 -18.35
N SER A 313 0.40 21.28 -17.26
CA SER A 313 -0.74 20.35 -17.27
C SER A 313 -1.98 20.90 -18.01
N THR A 314 -2.31 22.18 -17.83
CA THR A 314 -3.46 22.82 -18.50
C THR A 314 -3.35 22.75 -20.02
N ALA A 315 -2.15 22.89 -20.58
CA ALA A 315 -1.93 22.79 -22.02
C ALA A 315 -2.20 21.37 -22.54
N PHE A 316 -1.87 20.34 -21.75
CA PHE A 316 -2.15 18.94 -22.08
C PHE A 316 -3.62 18.56 -21.87
N ILE A 317 -4.27 19.10 -20.84
CA ILE A 317 -5.71 18.89 -20.58
C ILE A 317 -6.56 19.41 -21.76
N ARG A 318 -6.19 20.54 -22.36
CA ARG A 318 -6.84 21.09 -23.56
C ARG A 318 -6.72 20.20 -24.81
N GLN A 319 -5.87 19.18 -24.78
CA GLN A 319 -5.68 18.22 -25.87
C GLN A 319 -6.49 16.93 -25.64
N LEU A 320 -7.10 16.76 -24.46
CA LEU A 320 -7.87 15.55 -24.16
C LEU A 320 -9.13 15.45 -25.04
N PRO A 321 -9.64 14.24 -25.32
CA PRO A 321 -10.73 14.03 -26.27
C PRO A 321 -12.07 14.71 -25.91
N TRP A 322 -12.24 15.16 -24.66
CA TRP A 322 -13.43 15.89 -24.20
C TRP A 322 -13.23 17.41 -24.12
N ALA A 323 -12.05 17.91 -24.49
CA ALA A 323 -11.75 19.33 -24.55
C ALA A 323 -12.56 20.02 -25.66
N VAL A 324 -13.04 21.22 -25.38
CA VAL A 324 -13.83 22.02 -26.33
C VAL A 324 -13.32 23.46 -26.28
N GLU A 325 -12.91 23.97 -27.44
CA GLU A 325 -12.42 25.34 -27.58
C GLU A 325 -13.49 26.36 -27.15
N GLY A 326 -13.06 27.41 -26.44
CA GLY A 326 -13.95 28.47 -25.96
C GLY A 326 -14.81 28.11 -24.75
N VAL A 327 -14.77 26.87 -24.25
CA VAL A 327 -15.48 26.43 -23.03
C VAL A 327 -14.45 26.07 -21.95
N ASN A 328 -14.61 26.62 -20.74
CA ASN A 328 -13.70 26.38 -19.60
C ASN A 328 -12.22 26.57 -20.00
N ASP A 329 -11.91 27.70 -20.65
CA ASP A 329 -10.56 28.02 -21.14
C ASP A 329 -9.95 26.91 -22.03
N GLY A 330 -10.80 26.32 -22.88
CA GLY A 330 -10.43 25.25 -23.82
C GLY A 330 -10.45 23.84 -23.24
N LYS A 331 -10.67 23.67 -21.93
CA LYS A 331 -10.73 22.35 -21.28
C LYS A 331 -12.06 21.62 -21.50
N GLY A 332 -13.07 22.34 -21.98
CA GLY A 332 -14.38 21.78 -22.24
C GLY A 332 -15.27 21.62 -20.99
N PRO A 333 -16.53 21.22 -21.18
CA PRO A 333 -17.54 21.21 -20.13
C PRO A 333 -17.49 19.98 -19.21
N PHE A 334 -16.70 18.96 -19.57
CA PHE A 334 -16.49 17.74 -18.77
C PHE A 334 -15.19 17.78 -17.96
N GLU A 335 -14.54 18.94 -17.87
CA GLU A 335 -13.34 19.13 -17.08
C GLU A 335 -13.61 20.04 -15.89
N LYS A 336 -12.82 19.89 -14.81
CA LYS A 336 -12.91 20.76 -13.63
C LYS A 336 -12.57 22.20 -13.99
N ASP A 337 -13.28 23.16 -13.37
CA ASP A 337 -13.09 24.59 -13.64
C ASP A 337 -11.70 25.07 -13.16
N LEU A 338 -11.29 24.60 -11.99
CA LEU A 338 -9.92 24.71 -11.48
C LEU A 338 -9.27 23.33 -11.53
N PHE A 339 -8.18 23.19 -12.27
CA PHE A 339 -7.31 22.03 -12.11
C PHE A 339 -6.36 22.32 -10.95
N GLU A 340 -6.72 21.83 -9.77
CA GLU A 340 -5.78 21.80 -8.66
C GLU A 340 -4.82 20.64 -8.90
N ALA A 341 -3.63 20.97 -9.39
CA ALA A 341 -2.61 19.97 -9.55
C ALA A 341 -2.29 19.36 -8.16
N PRO A 342 -2.34 18.03 -8.01
CA PRO A 342 -1.92 17.39 -6.78
C PRO A 342 -0.49 17.80 -6.44
N ASP A 343 -0.20 17.91 -5.14
CA ASP A 343 1.17 18.05 -4.68
C ASP A 343 1.91 16.76 -5.02
N SER A 344 2.56 16.79 -6.19
CA SER A 344 3.20 15.65 -6.80
C SER A 344 4.68 15.78 -6.53
N GLN A 345 5.22 14.82 -5.78
CA GLN A 345 6.62 14.80 -5.41
C GLN A 345 7.20 13.43 -5.75
N VAL A 346 8.40 13.43 -6.33
CA VAL A 346 9.12 12.20 -6.62
C VAL A 346 9.96 11.85 -5.40
N PHE A 347 9.69 10.69 -4.84
CA PHE A 347 10.38 10.20 -3.67
C PHE A 347 11.21 8.97 -4.02
N MET A 348 12.40 8.93 -3.43
CA MET A 348 13.25 7.77 -3.46
C MET A 348 13.02 7.03 -2.16
N VAL A 349 12.53 5.80 -2.27
CA VAL A 349 12.17 4.99 -1.11
C VAL A 349 13.44 4.69 -0.33
N ASN A 350 13.47 5.14 0.92
CA ASN A 350 14.50 4.78 1.88
C ASN A 350 14.12 3.47 2.60
N SER A 351 12.84 3.33 2.95
CA SER A 351 12.28 2.11 3.52
C SER A 351 10.80 2.00 3.16
N HIS A 352 10.35 0.82 2.75
CA HIS A 352 8.94 0.54 2.47
C HIS A 352 8.60 -0.85 2.99
N LEU A 353 7.47 -0.93 3.67
CA LEU A 353 6.98 -2.08 4.37
C LEU A 353 5.51 -2.26 3.98
N SER A 354 5.30 -2.89 2.83
CA SER A 354 4.02 -3.36 2.33
C SER A 354 4.25 -4.58 1.44
N PRO A 355 3.39 -5.60 1.47
CA PRO A 355 3.38 -6.66 0.47
C PRO A 355 2.97 -6.14 -0.92
N SER A 356 2.21 -5.03 -0.98
CA SER A 356 1.81 -4.39 -2.24
C SER A 356 2.94 -3.47 -2.75
N HIS A 357 3.42 -3.70 -3.97
CA HIS A 357 4.51 -2.94 -4.59
C HIS A 357 4.04 -1.65 -5.26
N GLY A 358 2.98 -1.03 -4.74
CA GLY A 358 2.34 0.16 -5.32
C GLY A 358 3.37 1.25 -5.63
N ALA A 359 3.30 1.82 -6.83
CA ALA A 359 4.19 2.89 -7.25
C ALA A 359 3.81 4.26 -6.64
N GLN A 360 2.68 4.33 -5.94
CA GLN A 360 2.10 5.54 -5.39
C GLN A 360 1.24 5.34 -4.15
N LEU A 361 1.16 6.39 -3.34
CA LEU A 361 0.36 6.49 -2.13
C LEU A 361 -0.48 7.78 -2.17
N THR A 362 -1.78 7.67 -1.93
CA THR A 362 -2.70 8.82 -1.75
C THR A 362 -3.49 8.64 -0.44
N SER A 363 -4.22 9.67 0.00
CA SER A 363 -5.13 9.51 1.15
C SER A 363 -6.31 8.62 0.75
N GLN A 364 -6.50 7.49 1.43
CA GLN A 364 -7.64 6.57 1.21
C GLN A 364 -9.02 7.23 1.44
N TYR A 365 -9.07 8.37 2.14
CA TYR A 365 -10.32 9.05 2.49
C TYR A 365 -10.72 10.09 1.44
N GLU A 366 -11.76 9.77 0.68
CA GLU A 366 -12.31 10.67 -0.35
C GLU A 366 -12.69 12.05 0.21
N SER A 367 -13.32 12.09 1.39
CA SER A 367 -13.69 13.35 2.06
C SER A 367 -12.49 14.24 2.37
N ILE A 368 -11.32 13.66 2.67
CA ILE A 368 -10.08 14.41 2.88
C ILE A 368 -9.50 14.88 1.55
N ARG A 369 -9.58 14.05 0.50
CA ARG A 369 -9.13 14.42 -0.85
C ARG A 369 -9.91 15.63 -1.38
N GLU A 370 -11.24 15.62 -1.19
CA GLU A 370 -12.12 16.72 -1.60
C GLU A 370 -11.92 17.97 -0.75
N ALA A 371 -11.81 17.84 0.58
CA ALA A 371 -11.79 19.00 1.48
C ALA A 371 -10.40 19.60 1.72
N CYS A 372 -9.34 18.78 1.64
CA CYS A 372 -7.97 19.16 2.03
C CYS A 372 -6.94 18.92 0.92
N GLY A 373 -7.33 18.28 -0.18
CA GLY A 373 -6.44 17.88 -1.26
C GLY A 373 -5.76 16.52 -1.03
N PHE A 374 -4.86 16.16 -1.94
CA PHE A 374 -4.14 14.89 -1.91
C PHE A 374 -2.69 15.04 -2.39
N LYS A 375 -1.84 14.10 -1.99
CA LYS A 375 -0.44 13.99 -2.44
C LYS A 375 -0.31 12.82 -3.39
N ASN A 376 0.43 13.03 -4.48
CA ASN A 376 0.83 11.97 -5.40
C ASN A 376 2.33 11.71 -5.22
N ILE A 377 2.67 10.50 -4.77
CA ILE A 377 4.04 10.11 -4.44
C ILE A 377 4.51 9.11 -5.48
N VAL A 378 5.54 9.43 -6.28
CA VAL A 378 6.13 8.47 -7.23
C VAL A 378 7.40 7.86 -6.63
N LEU A 379 7.47 6.52 -6.55
CA LEU A 379 8.61 5.79 -6.00
C LEU A 379 9.69 5.48 -7.05
N ALA A 380 10.54 6.46 -7.40
CA ALA A 380 11.41 6.39 -8.58
C ALA A 380 12.45 5.25 -8.57
N ASN A 381 13.09 4.95 -7.43
CA ASN A 381 14.06 3.85 -7.35
C ASN A 381 13.41 2.46 -7.45
N ARG A 382 12.15 2.32 -7.03
CA ARG A 382 11.37 1.09 -7.22
C ARG A 382 11.01 0.87 -8.69
N LEU A 383 10.58 1.93 -9.38
CA LEU A 383 10.33 1.87 -10.83
C LEU A 383 11.62 1.48 -11.58
N SER A 384 12.75 2.03 -11.18
CA SER A 384 14.07 1.71 -11.76
C SER A 384 14.54 0.28 -11.44
N ALA A 385 14.25 -0.23 -10.23
CA ALA A 385 14.64 -1.58 -9.81
C ALA A 385 13.78 -2.66 -10.47
N ASN A 386 12.49 -2.38 -10.71
CA ASN A 386 11.58 -3.28 -11.42
C ASN A 386 11.82 -3.35 -12.93
N ASN A 387 12.97 -2.84 -13.41
CA ASN A 387 13.43 -3.02 -14.77
C ASN A 387 13.88 -4.46 -14.95
N ASN A 388 12.98 -5.25 -15.51
CA ASN A 388 13.16 -6.68 -15.70
C ASN A 388 14.42 -6.94 -16.55
N THR A 389 15.47 -7.51 -15.94
CA THR A 389 16.72 -7.85 -16.63
C THR A 389 16.59 -9.15 -17.42
N SER A 390 15.63 -10.00 -17.08
CA SER A 390 15.28 -11.20 -17.83
C SER A 390 14.63 -10.84 -19.17
N GLN A 391 14.89 -11.65 -20.20
CA GLN A 391 14.26 -11.50 -21.51
C GLN A 391 12.76 -11.76 -21.38
N PRO A 392 11.87 -10.77 -21.63
CA PRO A 392 10.45 -11.05 -21.68
C PRO A 392 10.19 -12.02 -22.84
N PRO A 393 9.46 -13.13 -22.63
CA PRO A 393 9.32 -14.17 -23.65
C PRO A 393 8.51 -13.72 -24.86
N TRP A 394 7.82 -12.59 -24.77
CA TRP A 394 7.02 -11.97 -25.84
C TRP A 394 7.74 -10.85 -26.60
N ILE A 395 8.98 -10.51 -26.25
CA ILE A 395 9.75 -9.49 -26.97
C ILE A 395 10.71 -10.17 -27.94
N ASP A 396 10.64 -9.76 -29.21
CA ASP A 396 11.58 -10.22 -30.23
C ASP A 396 13.02 -9.84 -29.84
N LEU A 397 13.96 -10.76 -30.05
CA LEU A 397 15.38 -10.58 -29.70
C LEU A 397 15.99 -9.33 -30.35
N SER A 398 15.55 -8.95 -31.56
CA SER A 398 15.99 -7.74 -32.25
C SER A 398 15.60 -6.45 -31.51
N GLN A 399 14.51 -6.48 -30.73
CA GLN A 399 14.00 -5.32 -29.98
C GLN A 399 14.43 -5.30 -28.52
N LEU A 400 14.97 -6.41 -27.99
CA LEU A 400 15.28 -6.57 -26.57
C LEU A 400 16.19 -5.47 -26.02
N ASN A 401 17.24 -5.10 -26.75
CA ASN A 401 18.18 -4.05 -26.33
C ASN A 401 17.51 -2.67 -26.28
N HIS A 402 16.61 -2.38 -27.23
CA HIS A 402 15.85 -1.14 -27.23
C HIS A 402 14.86 -1.12 -26.06
N PHE A 403 14.08 -2.19 -25.89
CA PHE A 403 13.12 -2.35 -24.81
C PHE A 403 13.77 -2.18 -23.42
N LYS A 404 14.92 -2.81 -23.17
CA LYS A 404 15.64 -2.67 -21.90
C LYS A 404 16.09 -1.23 -21.62
N ARG A 405 16.43 -0.47 -22.66
CA ARG A 405 16.85 0.93 -22.53
C ARG A 405 15.69 1.89 -22.32
N THR A 406 14.51 1.61 -22.86
CA THR A 406 13.39 2.56 -22.89
C THR A 406 12.25 2.22 -21.94
N SER A 407 12.03 0.95 -21.60
CA SER A 407 10.89 0.47 -20.79
C SER A 407 10.72 1.22 -19.47
N HIS A 408 11.81 1.52 -18.78
CA HIS A 408 11.77 2.24 -17.51
C HIS A 408 11.35 3.71 -17.65
N ILE A 409 11.76 4.36 -18.73
CA ILE A 409 11.39 5.73 -19.08
C ILE A 409 9.91 5.77 -19.42
N VAL A 410 9.47 4.86 -20.30
CA VAL A 410 8.05 4.74 -20.68
C VAL A 410 7.19 4.45 -19.47
N ARG A 411 7.60 3.53 -18.60
CA ARG A 411 6.88 3.21 -17.36
C ARG A 411 6.79 4.43 -16.44
N PHE A 412 7.88 5.16 -16.24
CA PHE A 412 7.87 6.38 -15.42
C PHE A 412 6.91 7.44 -15.98
N LEU A 413 6.98 7.71 -17.29
CA LEU A 413 6.09 8.67 -17.95
C LEU A 413 4.64 8.22 -17.90
N THR A 414 4.36 6.95 -18.17
CA THR A 414 3.02 6.36 -18.09
C THR A 414 2.44 6.58 -16.70
N THR A 415 3.20 6.23 -15.65
CA THR A 415 2.76 6.43 -14.26
C THR A 415 2.56 7.92 -13.96
N ALA A 416 3.48 8.81 -14.35
CA ALA A 416 3.33 10.24 -14.09
C ALA A 416 2.07 10.83 -14.76
N ILE A 417 1.79 10.45 -16.01
CA ILE A 417 0.59 10.89 -16.74
C ILE A 417 -0.67 10.27 -16.14
N HIS A 418 -0.66 8.96 -15.86
CA HIS A 418 -1.78 8.22 -15.27
C HIS A 418 -2.26 8.88 -13.97
N GLU A 419 -1.32 9.31 -13.15
CA GLU A 419 -1.60 9.82 -11.82
C GLU A 419 -2.00 11.29 -11.85
N LEU A 420 -1.28 12.10 -12.63
CA LEU A 420 -1.55 13.53 -12.72
C LEU A 420 -2.74 13.84 -13.62
N LEU A 421 -2.70 13.34 -14.86
CA LEU A 421 -3.68 13.66 -15.89
C LEU A 421 -4.72 12.55 -16.04
N GLY A 422 -4.44 11.31 -15.67
CA GLY A 422 -5.44 10.25 -15.64
C GLY A 422 -6.45 10.52 -14.52
N HIS A 423 -6.08 10.25 -13.27
CA HIS A 423 -6.94 10.43 -12.11
C HIS A 423 -7.29 11.90 -11.81
N GLY A 424 -6.38 12.85 -12.10
CA GLY A 424 -6.61 14.26 -11.79
C GLY A 424 -7.68 14.93 -12.65
N THR A 425 -7.94 14.42 -13.86
CA THR A 425 -8.84 15.03 -14.86
C THR A 425 -10.21 14.38 -14.92
N GLY A 426 -11.18 15.17 -15.38
CA GLY A 426 -12.57 14.78 -15.51
C GLY A 426 -13.44 15.34 -14.39
N LYS A 427 -14.60 15.87 -14.77
CA LYS A 427 -15.63 16.41 -13.89
C LYS A 427 -16.82 15.46 -13.84
N LEU A 428 -17.19 15.05 -12.63
CA LEU A 428 -18.46 14.36 -12.40
C LEU A 428 -19.59 15.40 -12.38
N LEU A 429 -20.53 15.29 -13.32
CA LEU A 429 -21.71 16.15 -13.34
C LEU A 429 -22.66 15.71 -12.22
N SER A 430 -22.92 16.59 -11.25
CA SER A 430 -23.68 16.28 -10.05
C SER A 430 -24.66 17.37 -9.65
N GLU A 431 -25.75 16.93 -9.02
CA GLU A 431 -26.61 17.75 -8.17
C GLU A 431 -26.00 17.74 -6.76
N THR A 432 -25.33 18.83 -6.39
CA THR A 432 -24.56 18.92 -5.13
C THR A 432 -25.48 19.07 -3.93
N GLU A 433 -26.59 19.78 -4.12
CA GLU A 433 -27.69 19.91 -3.18
C GLU A 433 -29.01 19.89 -3.96
N PRO A 434 -30.16 19.57 -3.35
CA PRO A 434 -31.43 19.56 -4.05
C PRO A 434 -31.68 20.86 -4.84
N GLY A 435 -31.69 20.77 -6.17
CA GLY A 435 -31.85 21.88 -7.11
C GLY A 435 -30.59 22.67 -7.46
N VAL A 436 -29.42 22.34 -6.89
CA VAL A 436 -28.12 22.99 -7.15
C VAL A 436 -27.23 22.03 -7.92
N TYR A 437 -26.79 22.44 -9.10
CA TYR A 437 -25.99 21.63 -10.02
C TYR A 437 -24.60 22.23 -10.20
N ASN A 438 -23.58 21.39 -10.32
CA ASN A 438 -22.22 21.85 -10.64
C ASN A 438 -21.99 22.06 -12.15
N PHE A 439 -23.07 22.09 -12.94
CA PHE A 439 -23.09 22.32 -14.39
C PHE A 439 -24.36 23.08 -14.79
N ASP A 440 -24.36 23.67 -15.99
CA ASP A 440 -25.55 24.36 -16.51
C ASP A 440 -26.65 23.34 -16.83
N LYS A 441 -27.69 23.31 -16.00
CA LYS A 441 -28.81 22.38 -16.17
C LYS A 441 -29.80 22.83 -17.24
N GLN A 442 -29.86 24.13 -17.52
CA GLN A 442 -30.70 24.72 -18.56
C GLN A 442 -30.10 24.48 -19.95
N ASN A 443 -28.78 24.53 -20.08
CA ASN A 443 -28.02 24.19 -21.27
C ASN A 443 -26.99 23.08 -20.96
N PRO A 444 -27.45 21.83 -20.79
CA PRO A 444 -26.57 20.72 -20.41
C PRO A 444 -25.44 20.51 -21.43
N PRO A 445 -24.23 20.13 -20.97
CA PRO A 445 -23.12 19.77 -21.83
C PRO A 445 -23.53 18.75 -22.90
N ILE A 446 -22.95 18.88 -24.10
CA ILE A 446 -23.16 17.93 -25.19
C ILE A 446 -22.14 16.82 -25.08
N SER A 447 -22.59 15.57 -25.02
CA SER A 447 -21.70 14.40 -24.99
C SER A 447 -20.89 14.30 -26.30
N PRO A 448 -19.55 14.21 -26.24
CA PRO A 448 -18.71 14.02 -27.43
C PRO A 448 -18.94 12.64 -28.08
N LEU A 449 -19.48 11.67 -27.34
CA LEU A 449 -19.75 10.31 -27.83
C LEU A 449 -21.07 10.22 -28.60
N THR A 450 -22.12 10.90 -28.11
CA THR A 450 -23.47 10.78 -28.70
C THR A 450 -23.92 12.00 -29.48
N GLY A 451 -23.22 13.14 -29.35
CA GLY A 451 -23.60 14.42 -29.94
C GLY A 451 -24.90 15.01 -29.34
N LYS A 452 -25.36 14.48 -28.19
CA LYS A 452 -26.62 14.89 -27.54
C LYS A 452 -26.34 15.52 -26.18
N ALA A 453 -27.24 16.40 -25.76
CA ALA A 453 -27.31 16.94 -24.41
C ALA A 453 -27.34 15.82 -23.37
N ILE A 454 -26.56 15.98 -22.30
CA ILE A 454 -26.52 15.03 -21.18
C ILE A 454 -27.87 14.99 -20.45
N THR A 455 -28.37 13.77 -20.22
CA THR A 455 -29.63 13.52 -19.51
C THR A 455 -29.43 12.91 -18.13
N SER A 456 -28.24 12.43 -17.80
CA SER A 456 -27.88 11.80 -16.53
C SER A 456 -26.83 12.59 -15.75
N HIS A 457 -26.90 12.54 -14.41
CA HIS A 457 -25.96 13.16 -13.48
C HIS A 457 -26.04 12.42 -12.14
N TYR A 458 -25.05 12.63 -11.27
CA TYR A 458 -25.05 12.11 -9.91
C TYR A 458 -26.04 12.90 -9.05
N ARG A 459 -26.85 12.19 -8.27
CA ARG A 459 -27.80 12.79 -7.30
C ARG A 459 -27.11 13.15 -5.99
N PRO A 460 -27.74 13.94 -5.11
CA PRO A 460 -27.19 14.25 -3.79
C PRO A 460 -26.82 12.97 -3.02
N GLY A 461 -25.57 12.91 -2.54
CA GLY A 461 -25.03 11.75 -1.81
C GLY A 461 -24.56 10.58 -2.67
N GLN A 462 -24.74 10.61 -3.99
CA GLN A 462 -24.16 9.60 -4.88
C GLN A 462 -22.71 9.93 -5.20
N THR A 463 -21.84 8.93 -5.06
CA THR A 463 -20.43 8.96 -5.45
C THR A 463 -20.15 8.02 -6.62
N TRP A 464 -18.98 8.16 -7.26
CA TRP A 464 -18.47 7.24 -8.29
C TRP A 464 -18.64 5.77 -7.86
N THR A 465 -18.12 5.45 -6.67
CA THR A 465 -18.17 4.10 -6.10
C THR A 465 -19.59 3.62 -5.82
N SER A 466 -20.50 4.50 -5.38
CA SER A 466 -21.89 4.12 -5.10
C SER A 466 -22.67 3.73 -6.37
N VAL A 467 -22.33 4.31 -7.52
CA VAL A 467 -23.04 4.08 -8.79
C VAL A 467 -22.42 2.93 -9.58
N PHE A 468 -21.09 2.91 -9.69
CA PHE A 468 -20.36 1.87 -10.44
C PHE A 468 -20.15 0.58 -9.63
N GLY A 469 -20.32 0.63 -8.31
CA GLY A 469 -20.18 -0.51 -7.42
C GLY A 469 -18.82 -1.20 -7.60
N LYS A 470 -18.84 -2.51 -7.84
CA LYS A 470 -17.64 -3.35 -7.99
C LYS A 470 -16.76 -2.98 -9.19
N LEU A 471 -17.30 -2.30 -10.20
CA LEU A 471 -16.55 -1.91 -11.40
C LEU A 471 -15.84 -0.57 -11.26
N ALA A 472 -16.13 0.18 -10.19
CA ALA A 472 -15.65 1.55 -10.01
C ALA A 472 -14.14 1.67 -10.15
N GLY A 473 -13.37 0.82 -9.45
CA GLY A 473 -11.91 0.82 -9.52
C GLY A 473 -11.41 0.46 -10.91
N THR A 474 -11.84 -0.68 -11.46
CA THR A 474 -11.37 -1.15 -12.77
C THR A 474 -11.63 -0.15 -13.90
N VAL A 475 -12.80 0.51 -13.92
CA VAL A 475 -13.13 1.50 -14.96
C VAL A 475 -12.26 2.75 -14.83
N GLU A 476 -12.00 3.20 -13.60
CA GLU A 476 -11.18 4.38 -13.34
C GLU A 476 -9.70 4.15 -13.68
N GLU A 477 -9.14 3.01 -13.30
CA GLU A 477 -7.79 2.60 -13.66
C GLU A 477 -7.62 2.51 -15.19
N TYR A 478 -8.60 1.88 -15.85
CA TYR A 478 -8.57 1.75 -17.31
C TYR A 478 -8.60 3.12 -18.00
N ARG A 479 -9.43 4.05 -17.50
CA ARG A 479 -9.47 5.44 -18.00
C ARG A 479 -8.12 6.13 -17.85
N ALA A 480 -7.50 6.05 -16.68
CA ALA A 480 -6.23 6.70 -16.39
C ALA A 480 -5.07 6.13 -17.23
N ILE A 481 -5.04 4.80 -17.45
CA ILE A 481 -4.08 4.16 -18.37
C ILE A 481 -4.27 4.68 -19.81
N LEU A 482 -5.51 4.73 -20.31
CA LEU A 482 -5.76 5.18 -21.69
C LEU A 482 -5.35 6.63 -21.92
N ILE A 483 -5.49 7.51 -20.93
CA ILE A 483 -5.02 8.90 -21.02
C ILE A 483 -3.49 8.95 -21.14
N SER A 484 -2.80 8.06 -20.42
CA SER A 484 -1.35 7.94 -20.47
C SER A 484 -0.87 7.53 -21.85
N GLU A 485 -1.49 6.51 -22.42
CA GLU A 485 -1.21 6.05 -23.78
C GLU A 485 -1.55 7.12 -24.84
N TYR A 486 -2.64 7.87 -24.64
CA TYR A 486 -3.06 8.94 -25.55
C TYR A 486 -2.07 10.10 -25.62
N LEU A 487 -1.40 10.43 -24.52
CA LEU A 487 -0.43 11.53 -24.45
C LEU A 487 1.03 11.07 -24.64
N MET A 488 1.28 9.78 -24.82
CA MET A 488 2.63 9.19 -24.82
C MET A 488 3.50 9.65 -25.98
N ASP A 489 2.91 10.02 -27.12
CA ASP A 489 3.62 10.50 -28.31
C ASP A 489 3.68 12.04 -28.40
N ASN A 490 3.21 12.75 -27.37
CA ASN A 490 3.19 14.19 -27.33
C ASN A 490 4.61 14.77 -27.19
N LYS A 491 5.09 15.44 -28.26
CA LYS A 491 6.45 15.99 -28.32
C LYS A 491 6.73 17.09 -27.30
N GLU A 492 5.71 17.87 -26.91
CA GLU A 492 5.87 18.92 -25.90
C GLU A 492 5.94 18.35 -24.49
N LEU A 493 5.27 17.20 -24.25
CA LEU A 493 5.36 16.48 -22.98
C LEU A 493 6.71 15.77 -22.84
N LEU A 494 7.23 15.22 -23.93
CA LEU A 494 8.48 14.45 -23.96
C LEU A 494 9.76 15.31 -23.98
N GLY A 495 9.65 16.58 -24.42
CA GLY A 495 10.77 17.53 -24.53
C GLY A 495 10.99 18.30 -23.25
#